data_AF-A0A1G0H8E6-F1
#
_entry.id   AF-A0A1G0H8E6-F1
#
_cell.length_a   1.000
_cell.length_b   1.000
_cell.length_c   1.000
_cell.angle_alpha   90.00
_cell.angle_beta   90.00
_cell.angle_gamma   90.00
#
_symmetry.space_group_name_H-M   'P 1'
#
loop_
_entity.id
_entity.type
_entity.pdbx_description
1 polymer ?
#
loop_
_entity_poly.entity_id
_entity_poly.type
_entity_poly.pdbx_seq_one_letter_code
_entity_poly.pdbx_strand_id
1 'polypeptide(L)'
;MSRSTSSAFFISNNQKKEILNFYDVIEKIERSVGYKGAPESDQTLPYVGEKPGGSDVGHIVLMNDGGYIVKTGVTLSLLGQALKKFVEKRPDKERLYLSFIVGNFTRIVGDETADRQQLADKLGQKHGKTYENITQKEITELLTSEILTTLNQFKETVAGKAILEKLNENTLNTNEIYNIYHYIVTQNEILRDVIGLAAFADLVNGACGQFFNNDFQKRSTPSAMLDDHRLLLESNGSKATYMASRFNTTAEPFDKFLLEPFRTNKRDNFENTEAWIRQCQQDLSNKILNIQGLCSAILIRHIMGESADLGPDNMLIALNNDIQHIINIDVTGFRYPRRNGFHDPRKNETRLGWEDTLKTDNPNDIMNFLFDKTVFSDRFVSDASDIDKTLKKNVIDAIMETLKSKIDPKNAYKEVLAVRQWLQQQSSEFVVSSLNNAITEAYNALNPIVKPQRYYLEKVLKYNERFIQDSIQVAKESLELQQELTVPSF
;
A
#
# COMPACT_ATOMS: atom_id res chain seq x y z
N MET A 1 34.89 -28.37 24.38
CA MET A 1 34.57 -26.94 24.49
C MET A 1 35.57 -26.15 23.66
N SER A 2 35.09 -24.99 23.18
CA SER A 2 35.74 -23.90 22.44
C SER A 2 36.17 -24.13 20.98
N ARG A 3 35.51 -23.33 20.14
CA ARG A 3 35.60 -23.16 18.69
C ARG A 3 36.86 -22.41 18.26
N SER A 4 37.24 -22.71 17.02
CA SER A 4 38.28 -22.09 16.21
C SER A 4 37.92 -20.69 15.70
N THR A 5 38.91 -19.81 15.68
CA THR A 5 38.96 -18.59 14.88
C THR A 5 40.10 -18.71 13.86
N SER A 6 39.79 -18.62 12.56
CA SER A 6 40.76 -18.39 11.48
C SER A 6 39.99 -17.81 10.28
N SER A 7 40.08 -16.50 10.06
CA SER A 7 41.01 -15.82 9.14
C SER A 7 40.48 -15.74 7.70
N ALA A 8 40.00 -14.54 7.34
CA ALA A 8 39.59 -14.14 6.01
C ALA A 8 40.80 -13.77 5.13
N PHE A 9 40.74 -14.14 3.85
CA PHE A 9 41.68 -13.73 2.81
C PHE A 9 41.08 -12.57 1.98
N PHE A 10 41.94 -11.63 1.63
CA PHE A 10 41.72 -10.48 0.75
C PHE A 10 41.65 -10.88 -0.74
N ILE A 11 40.83 -10.16 -1.52
CA ILE A 11 41.14 -9.82 -2.92
C ILE A 11 41.00 -8.30 -3.09
N SER A 12 42.03 -7.70 -3.70
CA SER A 12 42.30 -6.27 -3.82
C SER A 12 41.61 -5.56 -4.99
N ASN A 13 41.43 -4.26 -4.80
CA ASN A 13 40.97 -3.17 -5.67
C ASN A 13 41.40 -3.21 -7.15
N ASN A 14 40.44 -2.95 -8.07
CA ASN A 14 40.38 -1.68 -8.82
C ASN A 14 39.15 -1.64 -9.77
N GLN A 15 38.40 -0.54 -9.71
CA GLN A 15 37.32 -0.14 -10.62
C GLN A 15 36.12 -1.12 -10.81
N LYS A 16 35.37 -1.36 -9.73
CA LYS A 16 33.96 -1.79 -9.86
C LYS A 16 33.05 -0.62 -9.49
N LYS A 17 32.21 -0.21 -10.46
CA LYS A 17 31.01 0.60 -10.22
C LYS A 17 30.32 0.07 -8.98
N GLU A 18 29.97 0.98 -8.06
CA GLU A 18 29.15 0.70 -6.88
C GLU A 18 27.79 0.16 -7.31
N ILE A 19 27.71 -1.15 -7.51
CA ILE A 19 26.45 -1.89 -7.45
C ILE A 19 26.25 -2.14 -5.96
N LEU A 20 25.55 -1.21 -5.31
CA LEU A 20 25.10 -1.34 -3.92
C LEU A 20 24.24 -2.61 -3.82
N ASN A 21 24.88 -3.68 -3.35
CA ASN A 21 24.23 -4.91 -2.92
C ASN A 21 23.26 -4.55 -1.79
N PHE A 22 22.09 -5.19 -1.85
CA PHE A 22 20.98 -5.04 -0.90
C PHE A 22 21.41 -5.31 0.58
N TYR A 23 22.61 -5.88 0.80
CA TYR A 23 23.34 -5.96 2.07
C TYR A 23 23.62 -4.61 2.75
N ASP A 24 24.12 -3.58 2.03
CA ASP A 24 24.41 -2.27 2.65
C ASP A 24 23.14 -1.55 3.10
N VAL A 25 22.00 -1.96 2.55
CA VAL A 25 20.68 -1.39 2.84
C VAL A 25 20.02 -2.13 4.00
N ILE A 26 20.22 -3.44 4.13
CA ILE A 26 19.84 -4.20 5.33
C ILE A 26 20.72 -3.80 6.52
N GLU A 27 22.03 -3.58 6.33
CA GLU A 27 22.89 -3.07 7.40
C GLU A 27 22.48 -1.63 7.80
N LYS A 28 21.97 -0.82 6.85
CA LYS A 28 21.31 0.46 7.15
C LYS A 28 19.95 0.28 7.81
N ILE A 29 19.18 -0.75 7.49
CA ILE A 29 17.97 -1.13 8.23
C ILE A 29 18.38 -1.51 9.65
N GLU A 30 19.29 -2.46 9.88
CA GLU A 30 19.79 -2.85 11.20
C GLU A 30 20.40 -1.68 12.00
N ARG A 31 21.12 -0.75 11.35
CA ARG A 31 21.63 0.49 11.98
C ARG A 31 20.56 1.58 12.18
N SER A 32 19.49 1.60 11.39
CA SER A 32 18.34 2.53 11.54
C SER A 32 17.20 1.96 12.38
N VAL A 33 17.20 0.64 12.60
CA VAL A 33 16.57 -0.12 13.69
C VAL A 33 17.43 0.00 14.95
N GLY A 34 18.30 1.01 15.00
CA GLY A 34 18.81 1.58 16.23
C GLY A 34 17.64 1.98 17.11
N TYR A 35 17.22 1.02 17.93
CA TYR A 35 16.31 1.13 19.05
C TYR A 35 16.78 2.28 19.93
N LYS A 36 16.26 3.47 19.66
CA LYS A 36 16.35 4.65 20.52
C LYS A 36 14.95 5.22 20.62
N GLY A 37 14.13 4.52 21.38
CA GLY A 37 12.82 4.95 21.82
C GLY A 37 11.82 5.09 20.68
N ALA A 38 10.70 4.37 20.80
CA ALA A 38 9.46 5.09 20.56
C ALA A 38 9.53 6.39 21.38
N PRO A 39 8.95 7.51 20.91
CA PRO A 39 8.93 8.75 21.68
C PRO A 39 8.55 8.41 23.12
N GLU A 40 9.46 8.66 24.07
CA GLU A 40 9.13 8.67 25.49
C GLU A 40 8.17 9.84 25.68
N SER A 41 6.90 9.64 25.34
CA SER A 41 5.87 10.60 25.61
C SER A 41 4.54 9.89 25.57
N ASP A 42 3.77 10.08 26.63
CA ASP A 42 2.32 9.89 26.71
C ASP A 42 1.54 10.73 25.66
N GLN A 43 2.07 10.95 24.46
CA GLN A 43 1.41 11.65 23.37
C GLN A 43 0.34 10.76 22.77
N THR A 44 -0.89 10.94 23.24
CA THR A 44 -2.09 10.42 22.61
C THR A 44 -2.28 11.08 21.25
N LEU A 45 -2.03 10.33 20.19
CA LEU A 45 -2.21 10.78 18.81
C LEU A 45 -3.71 10.84 18.45
N PRO A 46 -4.26 11.97 17.96
CA PRO A 46 -5.68 12.11 17.64
C PRO A 46 -6.14 11.15 16.53
N TYR A 47 -7.39 10.70 16.62
CA TYR A 47 -8.09 9.90 15.62
C TYR A 47 -8.62 10.79 14.50
N VAL A 48 -8.02 10.69 13.31
CA VAL A 48 -8.51 11.38 12.10
C VAL A 48 -9.28 10.37 11.26
N GLY A 49 -10.60 10.37 11.39
CA GLY A 49 -11.47 9.37 10.76
C GLY A 49 -11.73 9.57 9.27
N GLU A 50 -11.59 10.80 8.75
CA GLU A 50 -11.90 11.16 7.36
C GLU A 50 -11.00 12.35 6.90
N LYS A 51 -9.98 12.08 6.05
CA LYS A 51 -9.12 13.00 5.21
C LYS A 51 -7.83 13.58 5.83
N PRO A 52 -6.81 13.98 5.01
CA PRO A 52 -6.66 13.98 3.54
C PRO A 52 -5.75 12.85 3.02
N GLY A 53 -6.17 12.14 1.96
CA GLY A 53 -5.44 10.97 1.45
C GLY A 53 -6.31 10.05 0.60
N GLY A 54 -7.39 9.57 1.20
CA GLY A 54 -8.26 8.53 0.68
C GLY A 54 -8.83 7.78 1.89
N SER A 55 -10.00 7.16 1.75
CA SER A 55 -10.80 6.64 2.87
C SER A 55 -10.19 5.46 3.65
N ASP A 56 -9.04 4.92 3.23
CA ASP A 56 -8.61 3.59 3.65
C ASP A 56 -7.35 3.60 4.52
N VAL A 57 -6.51 4.62 4.45
CA VAL A 57 -5.23 4.67 5.19
C VAL A 57 -5.44 5.26 6.58
N GLY A 58 -5.21 4.44 7.61
CA GLY A 58 -5.35 4.87 9.01
C GLY A 58 -4.48 6.05 9.37
N HIS A 59 -5.00 6.87 10.30
CA HIS A 59 -4.38 7.94 11.10
C HIS A 59 -3.18 8.65 10.48
N ILE A 60 -3.24 9.95 10.32
CA ILE A 60 -2.09 10.78 9.97
C ILE A 60 -1.87 11.69 11.16
N VAL A 61 -0.80 11.49 11.91
CA VAL A 61 -0.38 12.48 12.90
C VAL A 61 0.98 13.04 12.55
N LEU A 62 1.02 14.37 12.56
CA LEU A 62 2.23 15.17 12.44
C LEU A 62 2.92 15.20 13.80
N MET A 63 4.13 14.63 13.91
CA MET A 63 4.93 14.76 15.13
C MET A 63 5.48 16.19 15.28
N ASN A 64 5.79 16.63 16.52
CA ASN A 64 6.05 18.02 16.94
C ASN A 64 7.11 18.83 16.16
N ASP A 65 7.87 18.24 15.25
CA ASP A 65 8.78 18.94 14.32
C ASP A 65 8.20 19.14 12.90
N GLY A 66 6.95 18.73 12.67
CA GLY A 66 6.31 18.72 11.36
C GLY A 66 6.89 17.70 10.38
N GLY A 67 7.79 16.84 10.85
CA GLY A 67 8.63 16.02 9.99
C GLY A 67 8.05 14.65 9.66
N TYR A 68 7.09 14.09 10.40
CA TYR A 68 6.63 12.71 10.19
C TYR A 68 5.12 12.58 10.16
N ILE A 69 4.62 11.73 9.26
CA ILE A 69 3.28 11.17 9.21
C ILE A 69 3.33 9.76 9.81
N VAL A 70 2.57 9.51 10.88
CA VAL A 70 2.46 8.20 11.52
C VAL A 70 1.11 7.57 11.25
N LYS A 71 1.09 6.34 10.74
CA LYS A 71 -0.08 5.55 10.32
C LYS A 71 -0.24 4.25 11.11
N THR A 72 -1.49 3.86 11.39
CA THR A 72 -1.85 2.62 12.12
C THR A 72 -2.25 1.45 11.20
N GLY A 73 -2.16 1.64 9.87
CA GLY A 73 -2.63 0.65 8.89
C GLY A 73 -4.14 0.70 8.64
N VAL A 74 -4.56 0.02 7.56
CA VAL A 74 -5.94 0.03 7.05
C VAL A 74 -6.89 -0.70 8.00
N THR A 75 -6.48 -1.86 8.52
CA THR A 75 -7.33 -2.69 9.38
C THR A 75 -7.84 -1.95 10.62
N LEU A 76 -6.97 -1.24 11.33
CA LEU A 76 -7.37 -0.48 12.52
C LEU A 76 -8.15 0.79 12.18
N SER A 77 -7.89 1.39 11.02
CA SER A 77 -8.73 2.47 10.46
C SER A 77 -10.17 2.01 10.24
N LEU A 78 -10.33 0.88 9.54
CA LEU A 78 -11.63 0.30 9.23
C LEU A 78 -12.41 -0.05 10.50
N LEU A 79 -11.72 -0.46 11.58
CA LEU A 79 -12.34 -0.73 12.87
C LEU A 79 -12.93 0.55 13.50
N GLY A 80 -12.17 1.65 13.52
CA GLY A 80 -12.67 2.95 13.98
C GLY A 80 -13.80 3.49 13.11
N GLN A 81 -13.70 3.35 11.79
CA GLN A 81 -14.75 3.75 10.85
C GLN A 81 -16.03 2.94 11.05
N ALA A 82 -15.94 1.63 11.28
CA ALA A 82 -17.09 0.78 11.57
C ALA A 82 -17.85 1.27 12.81
N LEU A 83 -17.14 1.60 13.89
CA LEU A 83 -17.73 2.18 15.09
C LEU A 83 -18.35 3.57 14.85
N LYS A 84 -17.71 4.42 14.04
CA LYS A 84 -18.29 5.70 13.64
C LYS A 84 -19.62 5.48 12.90
N LYS A 85 -19.69 4.49 12.00
CA LYS A 85 -20.94 4.16 11.29
C LYS A 85 -22.02 3.58 12.19
N PHE A 86 -21.64 2.86 13.24
CA PHE A 86 -22.59 2.47 14.30
C PHE A 86 -23.20 3.70 14.99
N VAL A 87 -22.36 4.67 15.40
CA VAL A 87 -22.81 5.92 16.03
C VAL A 87 -23.72 6.73 15.10
N GLU A 88 -23.40 6.77 13.80
CA GLU A 88 -24.23 7.38 12.74
C GLU A 88 -25.54 6.61 12.46
N LYS A 89 -25.81 5.49 13.15
CA LYS A 89 -26.97 4.60 12.94
C LYS A 89 -27.01 4.00 11.52
N ARG A 90 -25.85 3.61 10.99
CA ARG A 90 -25.67 3.01 9.65
C ARG A 90 -25.11 1.58 9.76
N PRO A 91 -25.91 0.61 10.24
CA PRO A 91 -25.45 -0.76 10.50
C PRO A 91 -25.03 -1.52 9.23
N ASP A 92 -25.60 -1.16 8.07
CA ASP A 92 -25.21 -1.65 6.76
C ASP A 92 -23.77 -1.26 6.41
N LYS A 93 -23.38 -0.02 6.73
CA LYS A 93 -22.00 0.46 6.51
C LYS A 93 -21.04 -0.06 7.56
N GLU A 94 -21.44 -0.13 8.83
CA GLU A 94 -20.65 -0.80 9.86
C GLU A 94 -20.24 -2.20 9.40
N ARG A 95 -21.22 -3.03 9.00
CA ARG A 95 -20.96 -4.39 8.50
C ARG A 95 -20.06 -4.40 7.27
N LEU A 96 -20.24 -3.44 6.35
CA LEU A 96 -19.40 -3.30 5.16
C LEU A 96 -17.93 -3.06 5.55
N TYR A 97 -17.65 -2.12 6.45
CA TYR A 97 -16.28 -1.83 6.90
C TYR A 97 -15.63 -3.02 7.61
N LEU A 98 -16.39 -3.74 8.46
CA LEU A 98 -15.90 -4.97 9.09
C LEU A 98 -15.60 -6.07 8.06
N SER A 99 -16.41 -6.17 6.99
CA SER A 99 -16.17 -7.14 5.92
C SER A 99 -14.88 -6.86 5.14
N PHE A 100 -14.44 -5.60 5.05
CA PHE A 100 -13.15 -5.26 4.45
C PHE A 100 -11.96 -5.73 5.28
N ILE A 101 -12.06 -5.71 6.62
CA ILE A 101 -11.03 -6.29 7.51
C ILE A 101 -10.89 -7.80 7.23
N VAL A 102 -12.01 -8.51 7.13
CA VAL A 102 -12.00 -9.95 6.81
C VAL A 102 -11.50 -10.20 5.39
N GLY A 103 -11.85 -9.33 4.44
CA GLY A 103 -11.31 -9.35 3.08
C GLY A 103 -9.79 -9.22 3.05
N ASN A 104 -9.21 -8.34 3.86
CA ASN A 104 -7.75 -8.18 3.97
C ASN A 104 -7.08 -9.46 4.49
N PHE A 105 -7.66 -10.09 5.51
CA PHE A 105 -7.17 -11.36 6.06
C PHE A 105 -7.24 -12.51 5.04
N THR A 106 -8.43 -12.74 4.46
CA THR A 106 -8.66 -13.87 3.55
C THR A 106 -7.80 -13.79 2.29
N ARG A 107 -7.49 -12.59 1.82
CA ARG A 107 -6.54 -12.34 0.74
C ARG A 107 -5.12 -12.86 1.05
N ILE A 108 -4.64 -12.68 2.27
CA ILE A 108 -3.30 -13.09 2.70
C ILE A 108 -3.22 -14.61 2.85
N VAL A 109 -4.25 -15.19 3.47
CA VAL A 109 -4.32 -16.64 3.71
C VAL A 109 -4.58 -17.41 2.40
N GLY A 110 -5.17 -16.74 1.42
CA GLY A 110 -5.49 -17.30 0.11
C GLY A 110 -6.88 -17.96 0.09
N ASP A 111 -7.30 -18.37 -1.10
CA ASP A 111 -8.59 -19.03 -1.32
C ASP A 111 -8.47 -20.57 -1.22
N GLU A 112 -7.61 -21.05 -0.32
CA GLU A 112 -7.45 -22.48 -0.07
C GLU A 112 -8.66 -23.01 0.70
N THR A 113 -9.36 -23.99 0.11
CA THR A 113 -10.53 -24.62 0.73
C THR A 113 -10.24 -25.18 2.12
N ALA A 114 -9.03 -25.69 2.34
CA ALA A 114 -8.60 -26.23 3.63
C ALA A 114 -8.53 -25.15 4.73
N ASP A 115 -8.00 -23.97 4.42
CA ASP A 115 -7.91 -22.85 5.39
C ASP A 115 -9.29 -22.31 5.75
N ARG A 116 -10.17 -22.15 4.75
CA ARG A 116 -11.56 -21.74 4.99
C ARG A 116 -12.30 -22.76 5.84
N GLN A 117 -12.15 -24.03 5.52
CA GLN A 117 -12.80 -25.12 6.27
C GLN A 117 -12.26 -25.18 7.70
N GLN A 118 -10.95 -25.04 7.92
CA GLN A 118 -10.36 -25.01 9.26
C GLN A 118 -10.92 -23.86 10.12
N LEU A 119 -11.06 -22.65 9.54
CA LEU A 119 -11.66 -21.52 10.24
C LEU A 119 -13.14 -21.76 10.52
N ALA A 120 -13.89 -22.32 9.56
CA ALA A 120 -15.28 -22.69 9.73
C ALA A 120 -15.45 -23.76 10.82
N ASP A 121 -14.56 -24.75 10.89
CA ASP A 121 -14.57 -25.79 11.92
C ASP A 121 -14.32 -25.19 13.31
N LYS A 122 -13.35 -24.27 13.46
CA LYS A 122 -13.10 -23.55 14.71
C LYS A 122 -14.34 -22.74 15.14
N LEU A 123 -14.98 -22.05 14.20
CA LEU A 123 -16.23 -21.32 14.46
C LEU A 123 -17.39 -22.27 14.80
N GLY A 124 -17.47 -23.38 14.10
CA GLY A 124 -18.45 -24.43 14.31
C GLY A 124 -18.36 -25.01 15.72
N GLN A 125 -17.14 -25.37 16.15
CA GLN A 125 -16.85 -25.83 17.50
C GLN A 125 -17.28 -24.81 18.56
N LYS A 126 -16.97 -23.53 18.36
CA LYS A 126 -17.37 -22.45 19.27
C LYS A 126 -18.90 -22.32 19.40
N HIS A 127 -19.63 -22.51 18.31
CA HIS A 127 -21.08 -22.29 18.24
C HIS A 127 -21.93 -23.55 18.32
N GLY A 128 -21.33 -24.73 18.46
CA GLY A 128 -22.03 -26.02 18.38
C GLY A 128 -22.67 -26.27 17.01
N LYS A 129 -22.01 -25.85 15.93
CA LYS A 129 -22.45 -26.01 14.54
C LYS A 129 -21.41 -26.77 13.72
N THR A 130 -21.86 -27.41 12.65
CA THR A 130 -20.98 -27.98 11.62
C THR A 130 -21.18 -27.19 10.34
N TYR A 131 -20.07 -26.85 9.69
CA TYR A 131 -20.07 -26.20 8.38
C TYR A 131 -19.41 -27.15 7.39
N GLU A 132 -20.03 -27.40 6.24
CA GLU A 132 -19.46 -28.25 5.19
C GLU A 132 -19.41 -27.47 3.88
N ASN A 133 -18.31 -27.64 3.13
CA ASN A 133 -18.13 -27.02 1.81
C ASN A 133 -18.29 -25.49 1.80
N ILE A 134 -17.78 -24.84 2.85
CA ILE A 134 -17.96 -23.40 3.03
C ILE A 134 -17.29 -22.60 1.90
N THR A 135 -18.08 -21.71 1.31
CA THR A 135 -17.61 -20.78 0.29
C THR A 135 -16.85 -19.59 0.91
N GLN A 136 -16.05 -18.91 0.10
CA GLN A 136 -15.35 -17.69 0.50
C GLN A 136 -16.31 -16.60 1.01
N LYS A 137 -17.49 -16.50 0.40
CA LYS A 137 -18.53 -15.55 0.83
C LYS A 137 -19.07 -15.91 2.22
N GLU A 138 -19.38 -17.17 2.45
CA GLU A 138 -19.93 -17.63 3.72
C GLU A 138 -18.93 -17.47 4.87
N ILE A 139 -17.66 -17.85 4.69
CA ILE A 139 -16.66 -17.65 5.75
C ILE A 139 -16.44 -16.15 6.04
N THR A 140 -16.49 -15.30 5.01
CA THR A 140 -16.39 -13.85 5.18
C THR A 140 -17.55 -13.33 6.02
N GLU A 141 -18.78 -13.78 5.75
CA GLU A 141 -19.97 -13.39 6.50
C GLU A 141 -19.94 -13.90 7.95
N LEU A 142 -19.48 -15.14 8.18
CA LEU A 142 -19.33 -15.70 9.53
C LEU A 142 -18.31 -14.89 10.35
N LEU A 143 -17.11 -14.66 9.82
CA LEU A 143 -16.07 -13.89 10.50
C LEU A 143 -16.51 -12.45 10.74
N THR A 144 -17.15 -11.80 9.77
CA THR A 144 -17.72 -10.46 9.95
C THR A 144 -18.73 -10.43 11.09
N SER A 145 -19.56 -11.47 11.20
CA SER A 145 -20.55 -11.60 12.27
C SER A 145 -19.91 -11.85 13.63
N GLU A 146 -18.79 -12.57 13.70
CA GLU A 146 -18.01 -12.71 14.93
C GLU A 146 -17.41 -11.40 15.42
N ILE A 147 -16.85 -10.61 14.50
CA ILE A 147 -16.32 -9.28 14.83
C ILE A 147 -17.46 -8.41 15.35
N LEU A 148 -18.59 -8.39 14.65
CA LEU A 148 -19.75 -7.58 15.05
C LEU A 148 -20.31 -8.00 16.41
N THR A 149 -20.41 -9.30 16.69
CA THR A 149 -20.84 -9.83 17.99
C THR A 149 -19.95 -9.35 19.12
N THR A 150 -18.63 -9.48 18.94
CA THR A 150 -17.63 -9.07 19.93
C THR A 150 -17.62 -7.56 20.12
N LEU A 151 -17.79 -6.80 19.03
CA LEU A 151 -17.88 -5.35 19.06
C LEU A 151 -19.16 -4.88 19.76
N ASN A 152 -20.28 -5.57 19.58
CA ASN A 152 -21.52 -5.27 20.31
C ASN A 152 -21.38 -5.52 21.81
N GLN A 153 -20.69 -6.59 22.22
CA GLN A 153 -20.34 -6.80 23.62
C GLN A 153 -19.44 -5.66 24.15
N PHE A 154 -18.44 -5.23 23.36
CA PHE A 154 -17.57 -4.12 23.72
C PHE A 154 -18.35 -2.84 23.99
N LYS A 155 -19.28 -2.47 23.09
CA LYS A 155 -20.10 -1.25 23.17
C LYS A 155 -20.92 -1.17 24.47
N GLU A 156 -21.30 -2.31 25.05
CA GLU A 156 -22.06 -2.35 26.31
C GLU A 156 -21.20 -2.14 27.56
N THR A 157 -19.88 -2.30 27.45
CA THR A 157 -18.95 -2.08 28.56
C THR A 157 -18.82 -0.59 28.90
N VAL A 158 -18.34 -0.28 30.12
CA VAL A 158 -18.04 1.10 30.54
C VAL A 158 -17.03 1.77 29.58
N ALA A 159 -15.99 1.04 29.18
CA ALA A 159 -15.00 1.53 28.22
C ALA A 159 -15.60 1.75 26.83
N GLY A 160 -16.48 0.86 26.37
CA GLY A 160 -17.17 1.00 25.10
C GLY A 160 -18.07 2.23 25.04
N LYS A 161 -18.87 2.47 26.09
CA LYS A 161 -19.73 3.66 26.18
C LYS A 161 -18.91 4.95 26.12
N ALA A 162 -17.81 5.02 26.86
CA ALA A 162 -16.90 6.17 26.82
C ALA A 162 -16.28 6.40 25.42
N ILE A 163 -15.91 5.33 24.69
CA ILE A 163 -15.42 5.44 23.31
C ILE A 163 -16.51 5.94 22.35
N LEU A 164 -17.75 5.49 22.52
CA LEU A 164 -18.87 5.95 21.68
C LEU A 164 -19.18 7.43 21.90
N GLU A 165 -19.03 7.94 23.12
CA GLU A 165 -19.11 9.37 23.42
C GLU A 165 -18.01 10.16 22.69
N LYS A 166 -16.75 9.71 22.79
CA LYS A 166 -15.63 10.35 22.08
C LYS A 166 -15.76 10.31 20.56
N LEU A 167 -16.34 9.25 20.00
CA LEU A 167 -16.64 9.17 18.57
C LEU A 167 -17.68 10.21 18.14
N ASN A 168 -18.70 10.47 18.96
CA ASN A 168 -19.67 11.55 18.70
C ASN A 168 -19.00 12.93 18.71
N GLU A 169 -18.03 13.11 19.59
CA GLU A 169 -17.29 14.37 19.76
C GLU A 169 -16.13 14.54 18.76
N ASN A 170 -15.80 13.50 17.98
CA ASN A 170 -14.59 13.41 17.16
C ASN A 170 -13.29 13.62 17.95
N THR A 171 -13.24 13.12 19.20
CA THR A 171 -12.10 13.26 20.14
C THR A 171 -11.36 11.95 20.41
N LEU A 172 -11.69 10.89 19.67
CA LEU A 172 -11.04 9.59 19.80
C LEU A 172 -9.53 9.70 19.54
N ASN A 173 -8.71 8.83 20.11
CA ASN A 173 -7.27 8.72 19.84
C ASN A 173 -6.84 7.30 19.45
N THR A 174 -5.60 7.17 18.99
CA THR A 174 -5.04 5.88 18.54
C THR A 174 -5.00 4.82 19.65
N ASN A 175 -4.68 5.19 20.89
CA ASN A 175 -4.65 4.26 22.03
C ASN A 175 -6.03 3.64 22.28
N GLU A 176 -7.10 4.41 22.06
CA GLU A 176 -8.47 3.92 22.19
C GLU A 176 -8.85 2.93 21.09
N ILE A 177 -8.44 3.17 19.84
CA ILE A 177 -8.57 2.18 18.75
C ILE A 177 -7.81 0.89 19.09
N TYR A 178 -6.59 1.00 19.61
CA TYR A 178 -5.84 -0.16 20.08
C TYR A 178 -6.53 -0.87 21.23
N ASN A 179 -7.17 -0.16 22.15
CA ASN A 179 -7.94 -0.79 23.24
C ASN A 179 -9.15 -1.56 22.72
N ILE A 180 -9.86 -1.05 21.70
CA ILE A 180 -10.94 -1.79 21.03
C ILE A 180 -10.38 -3.06 20.40
N TYR A 181 -9.31 -2.92 19.62
CA TYR A 181 -8.65 -4.05 18.96
C TYR A 181 -8.23 -5.13 19.98
N HIS A 182 -7.56 -4.73 21.06
CA HIS A 182 -7.17 -5.61 22.17
C HIS A 182 -8.36 -6.31 22.81
N TYR A 183 -9.45 -5.58 23.06
CA TYR A 183 -10.67 -6.20 23.57
C TYR A 183 -11.17 -7.30 22.64
N ILE A 184 -11.28 -7.02 21.34
CA ILE A 184 -11.82 -7.98 20.38
C ILE A 184 -10.98 -9.27 20.33
N VAL A 185 -9.67 -9.14 20.24
CA VAL A 185 -8.78 -10.31 20.12
C VAL A 185 -8.62 -11.10 21.41
N THR A 186 -8.85 -10.48 22.57
CA THR A 186 -8.85 -11.19 23.87
C THR A 186 -10.14 -11.95 24.12
N GLN A 187 -11.28 -11.49 23.58
CA GLN A 187 -12.56 -12.20 23.70
C GLN A 187 -12.68 -13.36 22.71
N ASN A 188 -11.93 -13.34 21.61
CA ASN A 188 -12.04 -14.35 20.57
C ASN A 188 -10.70 -14.60 19.87
N GLU A 189 -10.09 -15.76 20.14
CA GLU A 189 -8.81 -16.15 19.55
C GLU A 189 -8.84 -16.27 18.01
N ILE A 190 -10.00 -16.59 17.43
CA ILE A 190 -10.16 -16.62 15.97
C ILE A 190 -10.02 -15.20 15.42
N LEU A 191 -10.53 -14.19 16.14
CA LEU A 191 -10.39 -12.79 15.74
C LEU A 191 -8.98 -12.24 15.99
N ARG A 192 -8.22 -12.81 16.93
CA ARG A 192 -6.77 -12.53 17.05
C ARG A 192 -6.06 -12.90 15.75
N ASP A 193 -6.34 -14.09 15.22
CA ASP A 193 -5.73 -14.54 13.97
C ASP A 193 -6.21 -13.70 12.78
N VAL A 194 -7.51 -13.40 12.70
CA VAL A 194 -8.08 -12.64 11.57
C VAL A 194 -7.65 -11.18 11.59
N ILE A 195 -7.94 -10.45 12.66
CA ILE A 195 -7.68 -9.01 12.74
C ILE A 195 -6.19 -8.77 12.97
N GLY A 196 -5.53 -9.59 13.81
CA GLY A 196 -4.11 -9.41 14.11
C GLY A 196 -3.19 -9.69 12.93
N LEU A 197 -3.48 -10.71 12.11
CA LEU A 197 -2.74 -10.92 10.87
C LEU A 197 -2.95 -9.77 9.90
N ALA A 198 -4.21 -9.33 9.69
CA ALA A 198 -4.51 -8.25 8.76
C ALA A 198 -3.84 -6.93 9.18
N ALA A 199 -3.92 -6.57 10.46
CA ALA A 199 -3.28 -5.37 10.99
C ALA A 199 -1.75 -5.43 10.89
N PHE A 200 -1.13 -6.57 11.21
CA PHE A 200 0.31 -6.76 11.09
C PHE A 200 0.78 -6.70 9.63
N ALA A 201 0.10 -7.42 8.74
CA ALA A 201 0.46 -7.48 7.34
C ALA A 201 0.29 -6.14 6.63
N ASP A 202 -0.76 -5.35 6.95
CA ASP A 202 -0.94 -4.01 6.39
C ASP A 202 0.30 -3.13 6.63
N LEU A 203 0.79 -3.11 7.87
CA LEU A 203 1.90 -2.24 8.27
C LEU A 203 3.24 -2.72 7.73
N VAL A 204 3.50 -4.02 7.81
CA VAL A 204 4.75 -4.61 7.33
C VAL A 204 4.83 -4.55 5.81
N ASN A 205 3.75 -4.87 5.10
CA ASN A 205 3.74 -4.76 3.65
C ASN A 205 3.90 -3.30 3.22
N GLY A 206 3.23 -2.35 3.88
CA GLY A 206 3.42 -0.92 3.63
C GLY A 206 4.88 -0.49 3.78
N ALA A 207 5.52 -0.89 4.88
CA ALA A 207 6.92 -0.58 5.15
C ALA A 207 7.89 -1.19 4.14
N CYS A 208 7.68 -2.46 3.79
CA CYS A 208 8.52 -3.14 2.82
C CYS A 208 8.30 -2.58 1.41
N GLY A 209 7.06 -2.32 1.01
CA GLY A 209 6.74 -1.68 -0.27
C GLY A 209 7.41 -0.31 -0.39
N GLN A 210 7.31 0.55 0.62
CA GLN A 210 7.97 1.86 0.60
C GLN A 210 9.49 1.74 0.52
N PHE A 211 10.08 0.73 1.16
CA PHE A 211 11.50 0.47 1.05
C PHE A 211 11.92 0.18 -0.39
N PHE A 212 11.21 -0.70 -1.11
CA PHE A 212 11.48 -0.96 -2.53
C PHE A 212 11.36 0.30 -3.38
N ASN A 213 10.33 1.12 -3.11
CA ASN A 213 10.13 2.38 -3.81
C ASN A 213 11.31 3.34 -3.57
N ASN A 214 11.76 3.45 -2.32
CA ASN A 214 12.90 4.29 -1.95
C ASN A 214 14.21 3.82 -2.60
N ASP A 215 14.49 2.52 -2.66
CA ASP A 215 15.69 2.00 -3.34
C ASP A 215 15.67 2.28 -4.84
N PHE A 216 14.53 2.06 -5.50
CA PHE A 216 14.36 2.38 -6.91
C PHE A 216 14.57 3.88 -7.18
N GLN A 217 13.87 4.75 -6.45
CA GLN A 217 13.89 6.19 -6.70
C GLN A 217 15.24 6.84 -6.43
N LYS A 218 16.00 6.37 -5.43
CA LYS A 218 17.39 6.82 -5.20
C LYS A 218 18.28 6.63 -6.43
N ARG A 219 17.95 5.66 -7.29
CA ARG A 219 18.71 5.32 -8.50
C ARG A 219 18.16 6.00 -9.74
N SER A 220 16.83 6.04 -9.88
CA SER A 220 16.17 6.60 -11.07
C SER A 220 16.09 8.13 -11.05
N THR A 221 15.97 8.71 -9.86
CA THR A 221 15.73 10.14 -9.66
C THR A 221 16.55 10.65 -8.46
N PRO A 222 17.90 10.66 -8.52
CA PRO A 222 18.75 10.94 -7.34
C PRO A 222 18.55 12.34 -6.74
N SER A 223 18.04 13.30 -7.53
CA SER A 223 17.68 14.64 -7.08
C SER A 223 16.36 14.69 -6.29
N ALA A 224 15.53 13.65 -6.39
CA ALA A 224 14.33 13.50 -5.61
C ALA A 224 14.71 12.97 -4.21
N MET A 225 14.65 13.85 -3.22
CA MET A 225 14.88 13.46 -1.83
C MET A 225 13.63 12.74 -1.31
N LEU A 226 13.70 11.41 -1.23
CA LEU A 226 12.71 10.64 -0.49
C LEU A 226 13.07 10.58 0.97
N ASP A 227 12.08 10.93 1.77
CA ASP A 227 12.17 11.00 3.21
C ASP A 227 12.06 9.60 3.86
N ASP A 228 12.68 9.47 5.04
CA ASP A 228 12.81 8.20 5.77
C ASP A 228 11.45 7.55 6.05
N HIS A 229 11.39 6.22 5.88
CA HIS A 229 10.24 5.41 6.23
C HIS A 229 10.61 4.38 7.30
N ARG A 230 9.79 4.21 8.35
CA ARG A 230 10.09 3.37 9.51
C ARG A 230 8.87 2.58 9.97
N LEU A 231 9.08 1.33 10.34
CA LEU A 231 8.13 0.57 11.16
C LEU A 231 8.45 0.89 12.63
N LEU A 232 7.45 1.39 13.36
CA LEU A 232 7.59 1.70 14.78
C LEU A 232 6.87 0.64 15.60
N LEU A 233 7.61 0.04 16.53
CA LEU A 233 7.10 -0.86 17.55
C LEU A 233 7.30 -0.16 18.88
N GLU A 234 6.22 0.09 19.60
CA GLU A 234 6.32 0.77 20.90
C GLU A 234 6.89 -0.20 21.95
N SER A 235 7.89 0.28 22.70
CA SER A 235 8.63 -0.50 23.69
C SER A 235 7.83 -0.70 24.99
N ASN A 236 8.16 -1.73 25.78
CA ASN A 236 7.55 -2.08 27.07
C ASN A 236 6.23 -2.89 27.02
N GLY A 237 6.16 -3.89 26.12
CA GLY A 237 5.00 -4.79 26.07
C GLY A 237 3.74 -4.11 25.53
N SER A 238 3.91 -3.05 24.74
CA SER A 238 2.80 -2.23 24.29
C SER A 238 1.97 -2.87 23.18
N LYS A 239 0.86 -2.21 22.89
CA LYS A 239 -0.31 -2.70 22.17
C LYS A 239 -0.26 -2.45 20.66
N ALA A 240 0.73 -1.69 20.19
CA ALA A 240 0.61 -0.94 18.95
C ALA A 240 1.81 -1.06 18.00
N THR A 241 1.50 -1.10 16.70
CA THR A 241 2.46 -1.09 15.61
C THR A 241 2.12 0.05 14.68
N TYR A 242 3.10 0.86 14.31
CA TYR A 242 2.86 2.01 13.44
C TYR A 242 3.82 2.01 12.27
N MET A 243 3.42 2.76 11.27
CA MET A 243 4.23 3.07 10.11
C MET A 243 4.48 4.57 10.10
N ALA A 244 5.72 5.00 10.24
CA ALA A 244 6.10 6.41 10.19
C ALA A 244 6.80 6.73 8.87
N SER A 245 6.40 7.82 8.25
CA SER A 245 6.96 8.34 7.00
C SER A 245 7.34 9.79 7.20
N ARG A 246 8.59 10.16 6.92
CA ARG A 246 8.97 11.56 6.96
C ARG A 246 8.29 12.31 5.80
N PHE A 247 7.79 13.51 6.08
CA PHE A 247 7.05 14.32 5.14
C PHE A 247 7.99 15.23 4.35
N ASN A 248 7.97 15.10 3.02
CA ASN A 248 8.73 15.98 2.15
C ASN A 248 7.96 17.29 1.96
N THR A 249 8.33 18.28 2.77
CA THR A 249 7.72 19.62 2.78
C THR A 249 7.93 20.42 1.50
N THR A 250 8.87 19.98 0.64
CA THR A 250 9.21 20.69 -0.61
C THR A 250 8.45 20.17 -1.82
N ALA A 251 7.75 19.05 -1.69
CA ALA A 251 7.06 18.42 -2.80
C ALA A 251 5.54 18.63 -2.73
N GLU A 252 4.91 18.86 -3.89
CA GLU A 252 3.47 19.08 -4.01
C GLU A 252 2.73 17.74 -4.20
N PRO A 253 1.57 17.51 -3.55
CA PRO A 253 0.72 16.36 -3.86
C PRO A 253 0.29 16.36 -5.34
N PHE A 254 0.53 15.24 -6.04
CA PHE A 254 0.33 15.19 -7.49
C PHE A 254 -1.15 15.32 -7.88
N ASP A 255 -2.07 14.76 -7.08
CA ASP A 255 -3.50 14.92 -7.26
C ASP A 255 -3.94 16.39 -7.21
N LYS A 256 -3.40 17.16 -6.25
CA LYS A 256 -3.66 18.59 -6.12
C LYS A 256 -3.16 19.33 -7.35
N PHE A 257 -1.95 19.00 -7.81
CA PHE A 257 -1.38 19.57 -9.02
C PHE A 257 -2.27 19.34 -10.25
N LEU A 258 -2.74 18.09 -10.44
CA LEU A 258 -3.57 17.66 -11.58
C LEU A 258 -4.99 18.24 -11.54
N LEU A 259 -5.59 18.35 -10.35
CA LEU A 259 -6.96 18.82 -10.18
C LEU A 259 -7.09 20.34 -10.19
N GLU A 260 -6.01 21.07 -9.94
CA GLU A 260 -6.06 22.53 -9.78
C GLU A 260 -6.77 23.26 -10.95
N PRO A 261 -6.51 22.95 -12.24
CA PRO A 261 -7.23 23.59 -13.34
C PRO A 261 -8.75 23.37 -13.32
N PHE A 262 -9.20 22.20 -12.87
CA PHE A 262 -10.63 21.86 -12.76
C PHE A 262 -11.29 22.52 -11.55
N ARG A 263 -10.50 22.91 -10.55
CA ARG A 263 -10.97 23.63 -9.36
C ARG A 263 -11.04 25.14 -9.59
N THR A 264 -10.08 25.69 -10.31
CA THR A 264 -10.00 27.14 -10.59
C THR A 264 -10.97 27.56 -11.69
N ASN A 265 -11.07 26.78 -12.76
CA ASN A 265 -12.10 26.97 -13.78
C ASN A 265 -13.43 26.42 -13.26
N LYS A 266 -14.29 27.26 -12.68
CA LYS A 266 -15.63 26.82 -12.28
C LYS A 266 -16.47 26.47 -13.50
N ARG A 267 -17.06 25.26 -13.53
CA ARG A 267 -17.87 24.78 -14.65
C ARG A 267 -18.96 25.77 -15.06
N ASP A 268 -19.63 26.43 -14.12
CA ASP A 268 -20.73 27.36 -14.40
C ASP A 268 -20.33 28.58 -15.26
N ASN A 269 -19.03 28.87 -15.37
CA ASN A 269 -18.51 29.95 -16.21
C ASN A 269 -18.43 29.59 -17.70
N PHE A 270 -18.82 28.39 -18.08
CA PHE A 270 -18.70 27.87 -19.44
C PHE A 270 -20.07 27.52 -20.03
N GLU A 271 -20.18 27.64 -21.35
CA GLU A 271 -21.43 27.35 -22.06
C GLU A 271 -21.84 25.87 -21.95
N ASN A 272 -20.87 24.97 -22.01
CA ASN A 272 -21.09 23.52 -21.92
C ASN A 272 -19.89 22.80 -21.26
N THR A 273 -20.07 21.53 -20.93
CA THR A 273 -19.05 20.72 -20.25
C THR A 273 -17.83 20.49 -21.14
N GLU A 274 -18.00 20.36 -22.46
CA GLU A 274 -16.86 20.18 -23.37
C GLU A 274 -15.96 21.41 -23.40
N ALA A 275 -16.53 22.62 -23.44
CA ALA A 275 -15.77 23.87 -23.40
C ALA A 275 -14.98 24.00 -22.10
N TRP A 276 -15.62 23.67 -20.96
CA TRP A 276 -14.96 23.62 -19.66
C TRP A 276 -13.79 22.63 -19.62
N ILE A 277 -14.02 21.38 -20.07
CA ILE A 277 -12.98 20.34 -20.12
C ILE A 277 -11.82 20.77 -21.01
N ARG A 278 -12.08 21.31 -22.21
CA ARG A 278 -11.02 21.78 -23.12
C ARG A 278 -10.17 22.88 -22.49
N GLN A 279 -10.78 23.84 -21.81
CA GLN A 279 -10.02 24.88 -21.10
C GLN A 279 -9.17 24.29 -19.98
N CYS A 280 -9.73 23.39 -19.17
CA CYS A 280 -8.99 22.74 -18.08
C CYS A 280 -7.81 21.89 -18.61
N GLN A 281 -8.01 21.16 -19.71
CA GLN A 281 -6.96 20.41 -20.39
C GLN A 281 -5.86 21.34 -20.93
N GLN A 282 -6.23 22.48 -21.51
CA GLN A 282 -5.26 23.48 -21.98
C GLN A 282 -4.43 24.04 -20.82
N ASP A 283 -5.07 24.41 -19.71
CA ASP A 283 -4.39 24.93 -18.53
C ASP A 283 -3.48 23.88 -17.90
N LEU A 284 -3.96 22.64 -17.73
CA LEU A 284 -3.15 21.52 -17.25
C LEU A 284 -1.97 21.23 -18.18
N SER A 285 -2.22 21.22 -19.50
CA SER A 285 -1.20 21.06 -20.54
C SER A 285 -0.11 22.14 -20.44
N ASN A 286 -0.47 23.38 -20.14
CA ASN A 286 0.50 24.46 -19.95
C ASN A 286 1.33 24.31 -18.66
N LYS A 287 0.74 23.72 -17.60
CA LYS A 287 1.44 23.44 -16.33
C LYS A 287 2.41 22.26 -16.45
N ILE A 288 2.11 21.28 -17.30
CA ILE A 288 2.97 20.12 -17.54
C ILE A 288 4.05 20.51 -18.55
N LEU A 289 5.27 20.72 -18.06
CA LEU A 289 6.40 21.13 -18.88
C LEU A 289 7.25 19.92 -19.29
N ASN A 290 7.84 19.25 -18.30
CA ASN A 290 8.66 18.07 -18.49
C ASN A 290 8.51 17.18 -17.27
N ILE A 291 7.61 16.20 -17.38
CA ILE A 291 7.36 15.22 -16.32
C ILE A 291 8.31 14.03 -16.49
N GLN A 292 9.14 13.81 -15.48
CA GLN A 292 10.06 12.68 -15.37
C GLN A 292 9.72 11.82 -14.15
N GLY A 293 9.89 10.51 -14.29
CA GLY A 293 9.64 9.53 -13.23
C GLY A 293 8.18 9.09 -13.11
N LEU A 294 7.23 9.73 -13.79
CA LEU A 294 5.81 9.38 -13.71
C LEU A 294 5.52 7.96 -14.25
N CYS A 295 6.08 7.59 -15.41
CA CYS A 295 5.85 6.27 -16.00
C CYS A 295 6.47 5.17 -15.13
N SER A 296 7.67 5.41 -14.61
CA SER A 296 8.29 4.49 -13.66
C SER A 296 7.50 4.38 -12.34
N ALA A 297 6.95 5.50 -11.85
CA ALA A 297 6.15 5.51 -10.64
C ALA A 297 4.83 4.74 -10.82
N ILE A 298 4.12 4.95 -11.94
CA ILE A 298 2.91 4.19 -12.30
C ILE A 298 3.25 2.70 -12.39
N LEU A 299 4.35 2.33 -13.06
CA LEU A 299 4.74 0.93 -13.20
C LEU A 299 5.09 0.29 -11.86
N ILE A 300 5.94 0.91 -11.05
CA ILE A 300 6.31 0.43 -9.71
C ILE A 300 5.05 0.28 -8.86
N ARG A 301 4.13 1.25 -8.92
CA ARG A 301 2.86 1.18 -8.21
C ARG A 301 1.98 0.03 -8.69
N HIS A 302 1.90 -0.21 -10.00
CA HIS A 302 1.12 -1.29 -10.59
C HIS A 302 1.74 -2.66 -10.32
N ILE A 303 3.07 -2.74 -10.20
CA ILE A 303 3.77 -3.92 -9.72
C ILE A 303 3.34 -4.16 -8.27
N MET A 304 3.51 -3.18 -7.37
CA MET A 304 3.29 -3.30 -5.92
C MET A 304 1.82 -3.41 -5.49
N GLY A 305 0.84 -2.94 -6.29
CA GLY A 305 -0.58 -2.83 -5.92
C GLY A 305 -1.58 -3.26 -7.00
N GLU A 306 -2.88 -3.02 -6.76
CA GLU A 306 -3.97 -3.40 -7.69
C GLU A 306 -4.16 -2.43 -8.87
N SER A 307 -3.96 -1.15 -8.58
CA SER A 307 -4.17 -0.02 -9.48
C SER A 307 -3.21 1.10 -9.08
N ALA A 308 -2.71 1.83 -10.06
CA ALA A 308 -2.06 3.12 -9.86
C ALA A 308 -3.08 4.11 -9.30
N ASP A 309 -2.84 4.62 -8.10
CA ASP A 309 -3.54 5.81 -7.64
C ASP A 309 -2.62 7.00 -7.94
N LEU A 310 -3.17 8.07 -8.51
CA LEU A 310 -2.47 9.35 -8.64
C LEU A 310 -2.81 10.29 -7.47
N GLY A 311 -3.64 9.79 -6.54
CA GLY A 311 -4.08 10.39 -5.30
C GLY A 311 -3.00 10.55 -4.23
N PRO A 312 -3.35 11.18 -3.10
CA PRO A 312 -2.45 11.48 -2.00
C PRO A 312 -2.37 10.38 -0.93
N ASP A 313 -2.39 9.09 -1.26
CA ASP A 313 -1.84 8.01 -0.41
C ASP A 313 -0.60 7.33 -1.05
N ASN A 314 0.69 7.31 -0.45
CA ASN A 314 2.21 6.82 -0.60
C ASN A 314 3.41 7.30 -1.55
N MET A 315 4.60 7.53 -1.02
CA MET A 315 5.61 8.39 -1.66
C MET A 315 6.40 7.80 -2.87
N LEU A 316 6.07 8.21 -4.09
CA LEU A 316 6.91 8.23 -5.30
C LEU A 316 6.99 9.67 -5.80
N ILE A 317 8.17 10.16 -6.13
CA ILE A 317 8.35 11.49 -6.71
C ILE A 317 8.34 11.40 -8.23
N ALA A 318 7.56 12.27 -8.86
CA ALA A 318 7.74 12.70 -10.23
C ALA A 318 8.29 14.13 -10.25
N LEU A 319 9.14 14.45 -11.21
CA LEU A 319 9.69 15.81 -11.38
C LEU A 319 8.99 16.49 -12.54
N ASN A 320 8.42 17.68 -12.33
CA ASN A 320 7.96 18.56 -13.40
C ASN A 320 8.88 19.78 -13.45
N ASN A 321 9.83 19.80 -14.38
CA ASN A 321 10.84 20.88 -14.47
C ASN A 321 11.54 21.14 -13.12
N ASP A 322 12.09 20.07 -12.53
CA ASP A 322 12.75 20.03 -11.21
C ASP A 322 11.86 20.26 -9.98
N ILE A 323 10.58 20.59 -10.16
CA ILE A 323 9.60 20.65 -9.07
C ILE A 323 9.18 19.23 -8.71
N GLN A 324 9.32 18.87 -7.45
CA GLN A 324 8.94 17.56 -6.94
C GLN A 324 7.44 17.47 -6.74
N HIS A 325 6.83 16.45 -7.31
CA HIS A 325 5.45 16.08 -7.08
C HIS A 325 5.39 14.70 -6.44
N ILE A 326 4.76 14.60 -5.26
CA ILE A 326 4.53 13.33 -4.59
C ILE A 326 3.32 12.68 -5.26
N ILE A 327 3.58 11.65 -6.05
CA ILE A 327 2.61 10.61 -6.36
C ILE A 327 2.56 9.76 -5.13
N ASN A 328 1.37 9.67 -4.55
CA ASN A 328 1.23 8.89 -3.37
C ASN A 328 0.77 7.42 -3.85
N ILE A 329 1.25 6.29 -3.28
CA ILE A 329 0.98 4.82 -3.33
C ILE A 329 0.09 4.36 -2.13
N ASP A 330 -0.78 3.37 -2.11
CA ASP A 330 -1.52 3.03 -0.85
C ASP A 330 -0.69 2.27 0.23
N VAL A 331 -0.93 2.46 1.54
CA VAL A 331 -0.18 1.87 2.69
C VAL A 331 -0.26 0.34 2.74
N THR A 332 -1.05 -0.24 1.86
CA THR A 332 -1.31 -1.67 1.79
C THR A 332 -0.15 -2.51 1.28
N GLY A 333 0.93 -1.88 0.77
CA GLY A 333 2.12 -2.59 0.31
C GLY A 333 1.79 -3.61 -0.77
N PHE A 334 2.35 -4.82 -0.67
CA PHE A 334 2.07 -5.97 -1.54
C PHE A 334 0.58 -6.32 -1.54
N ARG A 335 -0.19 -5.71 -2.47
CA ARG A 335 -1.65 -5.80 -2.41
C ARG A 335 -2.21 -6.98 -3.20
N TYR A 336 -1.86 -7.12 -4.48
CA TYR A 336 -2.21 -8.25 -5.34
C TYR A 336 -1.14 -8.45 -6.40
N PRO A 337 -0.72 -9.68 -6.72
CA PRO A 337 0.08 -9.94 -7.90
C PRO A 337 -0.82 -9.81 -9.14
N ARG A 338 -1.06 -8.59 -9.62
CA ARG A 338 -1.72 -8.35 -10.92
C ARG A 338 -0.73 -8.54 -12.06
N ARG A 339 -0.11 -9.73 -12.08
CA ARG A 339 0.91 -10.12 -13.05
C ARG A 339 0.33 -10.10 -14.47
N ASN A 340 -0.72 -10.89 -14.68
CA ASN A 340 -1.41 -11.01 -15.96
C ASN A 340 -2.69 -10.17 -16.02
N GLY A 341 -3.16 -9.92 -17.24
CA GLY A 341 -4.51 -9.41 -17.45
C GLY A 341 -5.57 -10.40 -16.94
N PHE A 342 -6.64 -9.91 -16.32
CA PHE A 342 -7.74 -10.75 -15.83
C PHE A 342 -9.10 -10.11 -16.06
N HIS A 343 -10.14 -10.93 -16.21
CA HIS A 343 -11.51 -10.44 -16.31
C HIS A 343 -12.07 -10.17 -14.91
N ASP A 344 -12.46 -8.92 -14.60
CA ASP A 344 -13.11 -8.59 -13.34
C ASP A 344 -14.62 -8.89 -13.46
N PRO A 345 -15.14 -9.93 -12.79
CA PRO A 345 -16.56 -10.31 -12.89
C PRO A 345 -17.50 -9.22 -12.36
N ARG A 346 -16.99 -8.23 -11.60
CA ARG A 346 -17.79 -7.11 -11.08
C ARG A 346 -17.91 -5.95 -12.06
N LYS A 347 -17.00 -5.83 -13.03
CA LYS A 347 -16.90 -4.66 -13.93
C LYS A 347 -17.05 -4.99 -15.42
N ASN A 348 -17.18 -6.27 -15.77
CA ASN A 348 -17.33 -6.75 -17.15
C ASN A 348 -16.24 -6.20 -18.09
N GLU A 349 -15.04 -5.96 -17.55
CA GLU A 349 -13.89 -5.42 -18.26
C GLU A 349 -12.63 -6.24 -17.95
N THR A 350 -11.74 -6.35 -18.92
CA THR A 350 -10.42 -6.94 -18.72
C THR A 350 -9.51 -5.91 -18.09
N ARG A 351 -9.01 -6.24 -16.91
CA ARG A 351 -8.05 -5.47 -16.14
C ARG A 351 -6.63 -5.86 -16.55
N LEU A 352 -5.85 -4.95 -17.13
CA LEU A 352 -4.46 -5.18 -17.57
C LEU A 352 -3.45 -5.46 -16.44
N GLY A 353 -2.54 -6.42 -16.63
CA GLY A 353 -1.45 -6.72 -15.70
C GLY A 353 -0.21 -5.85 -15.89
N TRP A 354 0.76 -5.92 -14.96
CA TRP A 354 2.07 -5.25 -15.13
C TRP A 354 3.02 -6.01 -16.07
N GLU A 355 2.83 -7.31 -16.28
CA GLU A 355 3.78 -8.16 -17.02
C GLU A 355 4.00 -7.67 -18.45
N ASP A 356 2.91 -7.34 -19.15
CA ASP A 356 2.98 -6.87 -20.54
C ASP A 356 3.78 -5.57 -20.66
N THR A 357 3.60 -4.64 -19.70
CA THR A 357 4.38 -3.40 -19.62
C THR A 357 5.86 -3.69 -19.40
N LEU A 358 6.21 -4.68 -18.58
CA LEU A 358 7.61 -5.08 -18.37
C LEU A 358 8.21 -5.80 -19.57
N LYS A 359 7.42 -6.52 -20.38
CA LYS A 359 7.93 -7.32 -21.51
C LYS A 359 8.00 -6.58 -22.84
N THR A 360 7.13 -5.60 -23.06
CA THR A 360 7.09 -4.91 -24.36
C THR A 360 8.29 -3.99 -24.58
N ASP A 361 8.80 -3.94 -25.81
CA ASP A 361 9.80 -2.98 -26.25
C ASP A 361 9.23 -1.87 -27.14
N ASN A 362 7.92 -1.92 -27.41
CA ASN A 362 7.25 -0.90 -28.21
C ASN A 362 6.86 0.30 -27.32
N PRO A 363 7.42 1.50 -27.56
CA PRO A 363 7.11 2.69 -26.75
C PRO A 363 5.63 3.06 -26.72
N ASN A 364 4.89 2.83 -27.81
CA ASN A 364 3.46 3.14 -27.87
C ASN A 364 2.63 2.15 -27.06
N ASP A 365 3.01 0.87 -27.04
CA ASP A 365 2.32 -0.14 -26.24
C ASP A 365 2.53 0.13 -24.75
N ILE A 366 3.73 0.55 -24.34
CA ILE A 366 4.00 1.04 -22.98
C ILE A 366 3.04 2.16 -22.60
N MET A 367 2.91 3.17 -23.45
CA MET A 367 1.98 4.27 -23.20
C MET A 367 0.53 3.80 -23.12
N ASN A 368 0.13 2.83 -23.94
CA ASN A 368 -1.23 2.29 -23.90
C ASN A 368 -1.49 1.48 -22.63
N PHE A 369 -0.53 0.67 -22.19
CA PHE A 369 -0.66 -0.10 -20.96
C PHE A 369 -0.64 0.79 -19.72
N LEU A 370 0.35 1.68 -19.59
CA LEU A 370 0.48 2.55 -18.42
C LEU A 370 -0.68 3.54 -18.28
N PHE A 371 -1.26 4.01 -19.38
CA PHE A 371 -2.37 4.97 -19.39
C PHE A 371 -3.75 4.33 -19.62
N ASP A 372 -3.86 3.00 -19.53
CA ASP A 372 -5.15 2.32 -19.62
C ASP A 372 -6.02 2.65 -18.39
N LYS A 373 -7.32 2.89 -18.61
CA LYS A 373 -8.26 3.25 -17.55
C LYS A 373 -8.33 2.23 -16.41
N THR A 374 -8.00 0.96 -16.67
CA THR A 374 -8.02 -0.11 -15.66
C THR A 374 -6.75 -0.16 -14.82
N VAL A 375 -5.72 0.59 -15.20
CA VAL A 375 -4.51 0.82 -14.40
C VAL A 375 -4.79 1.85 -13.33
N PHE A 376 -5.61 2.87 -13.58
CA PHE A 376 -5.86 3.94 -12.61
C PHE A 376 -7.02 3.67 -11.65
N SER A 377 -6.83 4.14 -10.43
CA SER A 377 -7.89 4.40 -9.47
C SER A 377 -8.60 5.71 -9.83
N ASP A 378 -9.93 5.75 -9.72
CA ASP A 378 -10.72 6.97 -9.87
C ASP A 378 -10.82 7.77 -8.56
N ARG A 379 -10.20 7.31 -7.47
CA ARG A 379 -10.35 7.86 -6.12
C ARG A 379 -9.86 9.29 -5.99
N PHE A 380 -8.73 9.64 -6.62
CA PHE A 380 -8.17 10.99 -6.53
C PHE A 380 -9.14 12.08 -7.01
N VAL A 381 -10.01 11.77 -7.98
CA VAL A 381 -11.11 12.66 -8.39
C VAL A 381 -12.41 12.35 -7.61
N SER A 382 -12.66 11.09 -7.27
CA SER A 382 -13.86 10.66 -6.54
C SER A 382 -13.97 11.19 -5.13
N ASP A 383 -12.86 11.55 -4.51
CA ASP A 383 -12.84 12.11 -3.16
C ASP A 383 -12.80 13.65 -3.14
N ALA A 384 -12.62 14.28 -4.31
CA ALA A 384 -12.79 15.71 -4.51
C ALA A 384 -14.27 16.08 -4.32
N SER A 385 -14.56 16.81 -3.24
CA SER A 385 -15.93 17.22 -2.87
C SER A 385 -16.41 18.44 -3.65
N ASP A 386 -15.47 19.18 -4.23
CA ASP A 386 -15.65 20.40 -5.00
C ASP A 386 -15.92 20.14 -6.49
N ILE A 387 -15.72 18.91 -6.96
CA ILE A 387 -16.03 18.48 -8.32
C ILE A 387 -17.34 17.71 -8.32
N ASP A 388 -18.28 18.13 -9.17
CA ASP A 388 -19.57 17.45 -9.36
C ASP A 388 -19.35 15.96 -9.69
N LYS A 389 -20.06 15.10 -8.95
CA LYS A 389 -19.99 13.64 -9.10
C LYS A 389 -20.26 13.17 -10.53
N THR A 390 -21.14 13.86 -11.26
CA THR A 390 -21.50 13.53 -12.64
C THR A 390 -20.37 13.81 -13.63
N LEU A 391 -19.43 14.70 -13.28
CA LEU A 391 -18.32 15.12 -14.14
C LEU A 391 -17.03 14.34 -13.89
N LYS A 392 -16.95 13.55 -12.82
CA LYS A 392 -15.69 12.93 -12.36
C LYS A 392 -15.03 12.05 -13.42
N LYS A 393 -15.83 11.28 -14.16
CA LYS A 393 -15.31 10.47 -15.26
C LYS A 393 -14.69 11.35 -16.36
N ASN A 394 -15.38 12.42 -16.76
CA ASN A 394 -14.86 13.36 -17.76
C ASN A 394 -13.56 14.02 -17.29
N VAL A 395 -13.45 14.35 -16.00
CA VAL A 395 -12.22 14.91 -15.42
C VAL A 395 -11.08 13.90 -15.44
N ILE A 396 -11.32 12.64 -15.06
CA ILE A 396 -10.30 11.58 -15.11
C ILE A 396 -9.81 11.36 -16.54
N ASP A 397 -10.74 11.17 -17.48
CA ASP A 397 -10.43 10.95 -18.89
C ASP A 397 -9.59 12.13 -19.43
N ALA A 398 -10.00 13.36 -19.11
CA ALA A 398 -9.30 14.57 -19.53
C ALA A 398 -7.87 14.68 -18.96
N ILE A 399 -7.66 14.33 -17.69
CA ILE A 399 -6.34 14.29 -17.06
C ILE A 399 -5.46 13.23 -17.71
N MET A 400 -5.99 12.03 -17.93
CA MET A 400 -5.25 10.92 -18.54
C MET A 400 -4.83 11.25 -19.97
N GLU A 401 -5.73 11.80 -20.78
CA GLU A 401 -5.43 12.27 -22.14
C GLU A 401 -4.35 13.35 -22.14
N THR A 402 -4.44 14.31 -21.21
CA THR A 402 -3.47 15.40 -21.11
C THR A 402 -2.09 14.87 -20.74
N LEU A 403 -1.98 14.00 -19.72
CA LEU A 403 -0.72 13.37 -19.34
C LEU A 403 -0.12 12.55 -20.49
N LYS A 404 -0.94 11.71 -21.14
CA LYS A 404 -0.53 10.89 -22.28
C LYS A 404 -0.01 11.74 -23.44
N SER A 405 -0.60 12.91 -23.68
CA SER A 405 -0.16 13.84 -24.74
C SER A 405 1.16 14.55 -24.45
N LYS A 406 1.55 14.63 -23.17
CA LYS A 406 2.74 15.36 -22.71
C LYS A 406 3.99 14.50 -22.56
N ILE A 407 3.82 13.19 -22.55
CA ILE A 407 4.90 12.24 -22.37
C ILE A 407 5.29 11.70 -23.74
N ASP A 408 6.53 11.94 -24.15
CA ASP A 408 7.10 11.27 -25.32
C ASP A 408 7.16 9.76 -25.05
N PRO A 409 6.55 8.90 -25.90
CA PRO A 409 6.62 7.45 -25.76
C PRO A 409 8.05 6.93 -25.57
N LYS A 410 9.06 7.54 -26.22
CA LYS A 410 10.47 7.14 -26.04
C LYS A 410 11.00 7.41 -24.63
N ASN A 411 10.52 8.47 -23.97
CA ASN A 411 10.89 8.74 -22.59
C ASN A 411 10.16 7.79 -21.63
N ALA A 412 8.90 7.46 -21.89
CA ALA A 412 8.20 6.42 -21.15
C ALA A 412 8.92 5.07 -21.25
N TYR A 413 9.38 4.69 -22.45
CA TYR A 413 10.21 3.50 -22.65
C TYR A 413 11.48 3.52 -21.80
N LYS A 414 12.22 4.65 -21.76
CA LYS A 414 13.43 4.77 -20.92
C LYS A 414 13.13 4.58 -19.43
N GLU A 415 12.03 5.13 -18.95
CA GLU A 415 11.62 4.98 -17.55
C GLU A 415 11.23 3.53 -17.20
N VAL A 416 10.47 2.87 -18.07
CA VAL A 416 10.13 1.44 -17.91
C VAL A 416 11.38 0.57 -17.99
N LEU A 417 12.29 0.87 -18.91
CA LEU A 417 13.56 0.17 -19.03
C LEU A 417 14.41 0.32 -17.75
N ALA A 418 14.40 1.49 -17.11
CA ALA A 418 15.09 1.70 -15.84
C ALA A 418 14.51 0.82 -14.72
N VAL A 419 13.17 0.69 -14.63
CA VAL A 419 12.52 -0.24 -13.70
C VAL A 419 12.91 -1.69 -13.99
N ARG A 420 12.84 -2.09 -15.27
CA ARG A 420 13.21 -3.43 -15.72
C ARG A 420 14.66 -3.77 -15.36
N GLN A 421 15.60 -2.88 -15.65
CA GLN A 421 17.02 -3.06 -15.34
C GLN A 421 17.28 -3.10 -13.83
N TRP A 422 16.60 -2.27 -13.05
CA TRP A 422 16.68 -2.32 -11.59
C TRP A 422 16.22 -3.67 -11.04
N LEU A 423 15.09 -4.22 -11.51
CA LEU A 423 14.60 -5.54 -11.14
C LEU A 423 15.56 -6.67 -11.56
N GLN A 424 16.12 -6.59 -12.77
CA GLN A 424 17.08 -7.59 -13.29
C GLN A 424 18.33 -7.72 -12.42
N GLN A 425 18.79 -6.61 -11.82
CA GLN A 425 19.96 -6.58 -10.95
C GLN A 425 19.70 -7.21 -9.57
N GLN A 426 18.45 -7.48 -9.21
CA GLN A 426 18.10 -8.05 -7.91
C GLN A 426 18.34 -9.57 -7.87
N SER A 427 18.81 -10.06 -6.72
CA SER A 427 18.78 -11.47 -6.38
C SER A 427 17.48 -11.79 -5.65
N SER A 428 16.59 -12.56 -6.28
CA SER A 428 15.32 -12.95 -5.68
C SER A 428 15.54 -13.70 -4.37
N GLU A 429 16.49 -14.63 -4.32
CA GLU A 429 16.86 -15.38 -3.10
C GLU A 429 17.27 -14.43 -1.97
N PHE A 430 18.15 -13.48 -2.26
CA PHE A 430 18.64 -12.55 -1.26
C PHE A 430 17.54 -11.61 -0.75
N VAL A 431 16.77 -11.04 -1.67
CA VAL A 431 15.68 -10.10 -1.34
C VAL A 431 14.60 -10.80 -0.51
N VAL A 432 14.20 -12.02 -0.90
CA VAL A 432 13.21 -12.82 -0.17
C VAL A 432 13.73 -13.20 1.22
N SER A 433 14.97 -13.67 1.32
CA SER A 433 15.55 -14.04 2.63
C SER A 433 15.62 -12.83 3.57
N SER A 434 16.07 -11.69 3.06
CA SER A 434 16.17 -10.44 3.82
C SER A 434 14.81 -9.95 4.30
N LEU A 435 13.82 -9.95 3.40
CA LEU A 435 12.45 -9.60 3.75
C LEU A 435 11.90 -10.55 4.83
N ASN A 436 12.02 -11.86 4.62
CA ASN A 436 11.51 -12.85 5.55
C ASN A 436 12.11 -12.71 6.96
N ASN A 437 13.40 -12.38 7.05
CA ASN A 437 14.06 -12.09 8.33
C ASN A 437 13.45 -10.86 9.01
N ALA A 438 13.31 -9.74 8.30
CA ALA A 438 12.75 -8.51 8.85
C ALA A 438 11.29 -8.68 9.31
N ILE A 439 10.46 -9.35 8.51
CA ILE A 439 9.07 -9.65 8.88
C ILE A 439 9.03 -10.57 10.11
N THR A 440 9.89 -11.58 10.16
CA THR A 440 9.97 -12.51 11.30
C THR A 440 10.41 -11.80 12.58
N GLU A 441 11.37 -10.89 12.51
CA GLU A 441 11.81 -10.07 13.64
C GLU A 441 10.67 -9.17 14.15
N ALA A 442 9.99 -8.46 13.24
CA ALA A 442 8.84 -7.63 13.59
C ALA A 442 7.72 -8.46 14.24
N TYR A 443 7.42 -9.65 13.70
CA TYR A 443 6.46 -10.59 14.28
C TYR A 443 6.89 -11.06 15.67
N ASN A 444 8.19 -11.32 15.86
CA ASN A 444 8.73 -11.76 17.14
C ASN A 444 8.59 -10.70 18.23
N ALA A 445 8.70 -9.42 17.85
CA ALA A 445 8.53 -8.28 18.73
C ALA A 445 7.06 -7.95 19.07
N LEU A 446 6.07 -8.53 18.38
CA LEU A 446 4.65 -8.30 18.68
C LEU A 446 4.27 -8.73 20.10
N ASN A 447 3.37 -7.96 20.72
CA ASN A 447 2.76 -8.35 21.98
C ASN A 447 1.98 -9.67 21.84
N PRO A 448 2.18 -10.67 22.74
CA PRO A 448 1.53 -11.98 22.66
C PRO A 448 0.00 -11.97 22.57
N ILE A 449 -0.66 -10.93 23.09
CA ILE A 449 -2.12 -10.77 23.06
C ILE A 449 -2.64 -10.60 21.63
N VAL A 450 -1.90 -9.84 20.81
CA VAL A 450 -2.29 -9.46 19.45
C VAL A 450 -1.62 -10.32 18.39
N LYS A 451 -0.64 -11.12 18.79
CA LYS A 451 0.19 -11.93 17.91
C LYS A 451 -0.64 -13.09 17.31
N PRO A 452 -0.85 -13.12 15.98
CA PRO A 452 -1.54 -14.23 15.33
C PRO A 452 -0.71 -15.50 15.41
N GLN A 453 -1.31 -16.68 15.23
CA GLN A 453 -0.59 -17.95 15.19
C GLN A 453 0.51 -17.95 14.12
N ARG A 454 1.65 -18.58 14.42
CA ARG A 454 2.81 -18.66 13.50
C ARG A 454 2.45 -19.24 12.13
N TYR A 455 1.48 -20.16 12.08
CA TYR A 455 0.93 -20.69 10.84
C TYR A 455 0.54 -19.58 9.83
N TYR A 456 -0.11 -18.52 10.32
CA TYR A 456 -0.55 -17.40 9.46
C TYR A 456 0.60 -16.49 9.04
N LEU A 457 1.67 -16.38 9.84
CA LEU A 457 2.88 -15.68 9.44
C LEU A 457 3.49 -16.33 8.19
N GLU A 458 3.57 -17.66 8.15
CA GLU A 458 4.13 -18.38 7.00
C GLU A 458 3.34 -18.11 5.70
N LYS A 459 2.03 -17.87 5.81
CA LYS A 459 1.20 -17.44 4.68
C LYS A 459 1.58 -16.04 4.20
N VAL A 460 1.82 -15.08 5.10
CA VAL A 460 2.35 -13.73 4.74
C VAL A 460 3.69 -13.83 4.04
N LEU A 461 4.63 -14.62 4.58
CA LEU A 461 5.97 -14.78 4.01
C LEU A 461 5.91 -15.36 2.59
N LYS A 462 5.16 -16.46 2.40
CA LYS A 462 4.98 -17.08 1.07
C LYS A 462 4.30 -16.15 0.08
N TYR A 463 3.29 -15.41 0.54
CA TYR A 463 2.58 -14.44 -0.28
C TYR A 463 3.53 -13.34 -0.79
N ASN A 464 4.36 -12.77 0.08
CA ASN A 464 5.34 -11.74 -0.28
C ASN A 464 6.51 -12.28 -1.11
N GLU A 465 6.96 -13.51 -0.83
CA GLU A 465 8.01 -14.19 -1.58
C GLU A 465 7.66 -14.30 -3.06
N ARG A 466 6.49 -14.90 -3.35
CA ARG A 466 6.01 -15.09 -4.72
C ARG A 466 5.93 -13.78 -5.47
N PHE A 467 5.40 -12.76 -4.81
CA PHE A 467 5.26 -11.42 -5.38
C PHE A 467 6.61 -10.85 -5.87
N ILE A 468 7.64 -10.93 -5.04
CA ILE A 468 8.98 -10.43 -5.37
C ILE A 468 9.63 -11.28 -6.46
N GLN A 469 9.55 -12.60 -6.32
CA GLN A 469 10.12 -13.54 -7.29
C GLN A 469 9.52 -13.34 -8.68
N ASP A 470 8.20 -13.22 -8.79
CA ASP A 470 7.49 -13.04 -10.07
C ASP A 470 8.00 -11.78 -10.81
N SER A 471 8.10 -10.63 -10.12
CA SER A 471 8.54 -9.38 -10.75
C SER A 471 10.00 -9.41 -11.21
N ILE A 472 10.89 -9.99 -10.40
CA ILE A 472 12.31 -10.16 -10.75
C ILE A 472 12.48 -11.15 -11.90
N GLN A 473 11.75 -12.28 -11.86
CA GLN A 473 11.82 -13.31 -12.89
C GLN A 473 11.36 -12.76 -14.24
N VAL A 474 10.19 -12.12 -14.31
CA VAL A 474 9.69 -11.51 -15.55
C VAL A 474 10.67 -10.49 -16.12
N ALA A 475 11.27 -9.67 -15.25
CA ALA A 475 12.29 -8.72 -15.68
C ALA A 475 13.53 -9.42 -16.26
N LYS A 476 13.98 -10.54 -15.68
CA LYS A 476 15.10 -11.33 -16.21
C LYS A 476 14.79 -12.02 -17.54
N GLU A 477 13.62 -12.65 -17.67
CA GLU A 477 13.18 -13.29 -18.91
C GLU A 477 13.11 -12.31 -20.09
N SER A 478 12.73 -11.04 -19.83
CA SER A 478 12.73 -10.00 -20.87
C SER A 478 14.12 -9.65 -21.41
N LEU A 479 15.20 -9.96 -20.68
CA LEU A 479 16.59 -9.76 -21.13
C LEU A 479 17.04 -10.85 -22.12
N GLU A 480 16.64 -12.09 -21.85
CA GLU A 480 17.03 -13.26 -22.66
C GLU A 480 16.45 -13.17 -24.06
N LEU A 481 15.21 -12.69 -24.19
CA LEU A 481 14.56 -12.41 -25.48
C LEU A 481 15.29 -11.34 -26.31
N GLN A 482 15.90 -10.32 -25.67
CA GLN A 482 16.68 -9.29 -26.36
C GLN A 482 18.05 -9.81 -26.83
N GLN A 483 18.64 -10.77 -26.11
CA GLN A 483 19.89 -11.42 -26.50
C GLN A 483 19.70 -12.44 -27.63
N GLU A 484 18.57 -13.17 -27.66
CA GLU A 484 18.25 -14.08 -28.76
C GLU A 484 17.94 -13.36 -30.07
N LEU A 485 17.33 -12.17 -30.03
CA LEU A 485 17.07 -11.33 -31.21
C LEU A 485 18.31 -10.63 -31.77
N THR A 486 19.43 -10.62 -31.02
CA THR A 486 20.71 -10.01 -31.45
C THR A 486 21.74 -11.01 -31.97
N VAL A 487 21.39 -12.28 -32.12
CA VAL A 487 22.21 -13.27 -32.85
C VAL A 487 21.64 -13.45 -34.26
N PRO A 488 22.12 -12.72 -35.29
CA PRO A 488 21.99 -13.21 -36.65
C PRO A 488 22.88 -14.44 -36.77
N SER A 489 22.28 -15.63 -36.86
CA SER A 489 23.00 -16.80 -37.35
C SER A 489 23.18 -16.66 -38.87
N PHE A 490 24.38 -16.21 -39.22
CA PHE A 490 25.05 -16.16 -40.53
C PHE A 490 24.62 -15.08 -41.54
#